data_AF-A0A660ZDL3-F1
#
_entry.id   AF-A0A660ZDL3-F1
#
_cell.length_a   1.000
_cell.length_b   1.000
_cell.length_c   1.000
_cell.angle_alpha   90.00
_cell.angle_beta   90.00
_cell.angle_gamma   90.00
#
_symmetry.space_group_name_H-M   'P 1'
#
loop_
_entity.id
_entity.type
_entity.pdbx_description
1 polymer ?
#
loop_
_entity_poly.entity_id
_entity_poly.type
_entity_poly.pdbx_seq_one_letter_code
_entity_poly.pdbx_strand_id
1 'polypeptide(L)'
;MADEKQNADIVNAEDLLTTPTTNYEPDSKRVSINDILNKTIYIYDVHFMTSKFDDSERAIVRAFTDDEEKIHFYTGSTVLLQQLRTIKKALEQGKVVRAVIRRRKGRGKFGYYTLKG
;
A
#
# COMPACT_ATOMS: atom_id res chain seq x y z
N MET A 1 -30.23 -18.27 39.40
CA MET A 1 -30.80 -17.17 38.60
C MET A 1 -29.80 -16.05 38.67
N ALA A 2 -28.99 -15.94 37.61
CA ALA A 2 -29.00 -14.81 36.66
C ALA A 2 -27.92 -13.80 37.10
N ASP A 3 -26.76 -13.82 36.44
CA ASP A 3 -26.35 -12.80 35.43
C ASP A 3 -25.50 -11.73 36.15
N GLU A 4 -24.39 -11.18 35.65
CA GLU A 4 -23.74 -11.22 34.36
C GLU A 4 -22.28 -10.79 34.60
N LYS A 5 -21.36 -11.26 33.76
CA LYS A 5 -19.94 -10.86 33.74
C LYS A 5 -19.81 -9.40 33.29
N GLN A 6 -18.91 -8.63 33.91
CA GLN A 6 -18.13 -7.61 33.19
C GLN A 6 -16.72 -7.53 33.79
N ASN A 7 -15.82 -8.41 33.33
CA ASN A 7 -14.40 -8.08 33.30
C ASN A 7 -14.24 -7.00 32.24
N ALA A 8 -14.07 -5.75 32.67
CA ALA A 8 -13.61 -4.71 31.79
C ALA A 8 -12.17 -5.05 31.39
N ASP A 9 -11.99 -5.54 30.17
CA ASP A 9 -10.69 -5.61 29.51
C ASP A 9 -10.19 -4.17 29.35
N ILE A 10 -9.33 -3.74 30.28
CA ILE A 10 -8.60 -2.49 30.18
C ILE A 10 -7.51 -2.72 29.13
N VAL A 11 -7.82 -2.35 27.88
CA VAL A 11 -6.81 -2.30 26.82
C VAL A 11 -6.13 -0.95 26.92
N ASN A 12 -4.87 -0.94 27.35
CA ASN A 12 -4.04 0.27 27.37
C ASN A 12 -3.93 0.85 25.95
N ALA A 13 -4.44 2.07 25.75
CA ALA A 13 -4.42 2.77 24.46
C ALA A 13 -3.01 3.16 23.99
N GLU A 14 -1.99 2.96 24.82
CA GLU A 14 -0.61 3.36 24.56
C GLU A 14 0.19 2.35 23.72
N ASP A 15 -0.32 1.12 23.53
CA ASP A 15 0.32 0.12 22.64
C ASP A 15 -0.01 0.33 21.14
N LEU A 16 -0.88 1.31 20.82
CA LEU A 16 -1.27 1.66 19.44
C LEU A 16 -0.38 2.74 18.79
N LEU A 17 0.65 3.27 19.48
CA LEU A 17 1.34 4.50 19.06
C LEU A 17 2.87 4.42 18.92
N THR A 18 3.47 3.22 18.75
CA THR A 18 4.92 3.07 18.48
C THR A 18 5.25 2.56 17.07
N THR A 19 4.48 2.97 16.07
CA THR A 19 4.94 2.91 14.67
C THR A 19 5.04 4.32 14.11
N PRO A 20 6.21 4.70 13.53
CA PRO A 20 6.43 6.05 13.03
C PRO A 20 5.29 6.40 12.09
N THR A 21 4.64 7.51 12.41
CA THR A 21 3.54 8.18 11.73
C THR A 21 3.42 7.74 10.28
N THR A 22 2.59 6.72 10.06
CA THR A 22 1.97 6.55 8.75
C THR A 22 1.07 7.75 8.64
N ASN A 23 1.46 8.75 7.85
CA ASN A 23 0.59 9.87 7.49
C ASN A 23 -0.71 9.27 6.94
N TYR A 24 -1.70 9.12 7.81
CA TYR A 24 -3.04 8.68 7.46
C TYR A 24 -3.62 9.89 6.72
N GLU A 25 -3.64 9.85 5.38
CA GLU A 25 -4.44 10.81 4.63
C GLU A 25 -5.90 10.37 4.83
N PRO A 26 -6.69 11.08 5.65
CA PRO A 26 -8.05 10.67 6.01
C PRO A 26 -8.97 10.54 4.78
N ASP A 27 -8.62 11.21 3.68
CA ASP A 27 -9.38 11.21 2.42
C ASP A 27 -8.95 10.12 1.43
N SER A 28 -7.92 9.32 1.75
CA SER A 28 -7.41 8.31 0.81
C SER A 28 -8.10 6.95 1.03
N LYS A 29 -8.76 6.45 -0.02
CA LYS A 29 -9.45 5.15 0.00
C LYS A 29 -8.44 4.01 -0.11
N ARG A 30 -8.45 3.09 0.86
CA ARG A 30 -7.68 1.85 0.78
C ARG A 30 -8.29 0.94 -0.28
N VAL A 31 -7.49 0.52 -1.27
CA VAL A 31 -7.95 -0.39 -2.34
C VAL A 31 -7.04 -1.62 -2.45
N SER A 32 -7.60 -2.73 -2.93
CA SER A 32 -6.79 -3.89 -3.31
C SER A 32 -6.07 -3.60 -4.61
N ILE A 33 -4.86 -4.13 -4.78
CA ILE A 33 -4.15 -4.03 -6.06
C ILE A 33 -4.96 -4.63 -7.21
N ASN A 34 -5.83 -5.61 -6.91
CA ASN A 34 -6.74 -6.22 -7.89
C ASN A 34 -7.78 -5.24 -8.43
N ASP A 35 -8.25 -4.29 -7.61
CA ASP A 35 -9.31 -3.33 -7.96
C ASP A 35 -8.82 -2.24 -8.93
N ILE A 36 -7.50 -2.08 -8.98
CA ILE A 36 -6.79 -1.08 -9.79
C ILE A 36 -5.98 -1.71 -10.94
N LEU A 37 -6.15 -3.01 -11.19
CA LEU A 37 -5.53 -3.66 -12.33
C LEU A 37 -6.05 -3.08 -13.64
N ASN A 38 -5.13 -2.84 -14.56
CA ASN A 38 -5.39 -2.29 -15.89
C ASN A 38 -6.04 -0.90 -15.89
N LYS A 39 -6.09 -0.22 -14.74
CA LYS A 39 -6.49 1.19 -14.64
C LYS A 39 -5.27 2.10 -14.67
N THR A 40 -5.42 3.32 -15.17
CA THR A 40 -4.42 4.37 -15.02
C THR A 40 -4.43 4.85 -13.57
N ILE A 41 -3.24 5.01 -13.01
CA ILE A 41 -3.02 5.62 -11.71
C ILE A 41 -1.90 6.66 -11.80
N TYR A 42 -1.98 7.68 -10.98
CA TYR A 42 -0.99 8.75 -10.87
C TYR A 42 -0.34 8.66 -9.50
N ILE A 43 0.83 8.03 -9.45
CA ILE A 43 1.58 7.79 -8.21
C ILE A 43 2.26 9.10 -7.79
N TYR A 44 2.02 9.52 -6.56
CA TYR A 44 2.59 10.74 -5.99
C TYR A 44 3.45 10.48 -4.75
N ASP A 45 3.24 9.37 -4.04
CA ASP A 45 4.04 9.02 -2.86
C ASP A 45 4.21 7.50 -2.75
N VAL A 46 5.38 7.07 -2.26
CA VAL A 46 5.73 5.68 -1.99
C VAL A 46 6.54 5.59 -0.71
N HIS A 47 6.01 4.84 0.25
CA HIS A 47 6.70 4.56 1.51
C HIS A 47 7.09 3.08 1.58
N PHE A 48 8.39 2.81 1.74
CA PHE A 48 8.94 1.47 1.91
C PHE A 48 9.04 1.12 3.39
N MET A 49 8.66 -0.10 3.73
CA MET A 49 8.69 -0.62 5.10
C MET A 49 9.09 -2.09 5.10
N THR A 50 9.79 -2.51 6.14
CA THR A 50 10.06 -3.92 6.39
C THR A 50 8.99 -4.46 7.34
N SER A 51 8.39 -5.58 6.97
CA SER A 51 7.45 -6.29 7.81
C SER A 51 8.16 -6.86 9.04
N LYS A 52 7.62 -6.59 10.23
CA LYS A 52 8.16 -7.09 11.50
C LYS A 52 7.96 -8.60 11.72
N PHE A 53 7.13 -9.25 10.90
CA PHE A 53 6.73 -10.65 11.09
C PHE A 53 7.55 -11.65 10.25
N ASP A 54 7.97 -11.23 9.05
CA ASP A 54 8.57 -12.11 8.05
C ASP A 54 9.81 -11.48 7.39
N ASP A 55 10.28 -10.34 7.91
CA ASP A 55 11.37 -9.52 7.36
C ASP A 55 11.22 -9.15 5.87
N SER A 56 10.01 -9.32 5.33
CA SER A 56 9.73 -9.02 3.93
C SER A 56 9.61 -7.52 3.72
N GLU A 57 10.25 -7.02 2.66
CA GLU A 57 10.04 -5.64 2.24
C GLU A 57 8.63 -5.48 1.64
N ARG A 58 7.96 -4.40 2.03
CA ARG A 58 6.66 -3.99 1.52
C ARG A 58 6.69 -2.50 1.20
N ALA A 59 5.77 -2.07 0.35
CA ALA A 59 5.56 -0.66 0.05
C ALA A 59 4.09 -0.29 0.19
N ILE A 60 3.84 0.90 0.72
CA ILE A 60 2.59 1.64 0.59
C ILE A 60 2.76 2.58 -0.59
N VAL A 61 1.83 2.49 -1.55
CA VAL A 61 1.78 3.36 -2.71
C VAL A 61 0.55 4.24 -2.59
N ARG A 62 0.72 5.56 -2.69
CA ARG A 62 -0.39 6.51 -2.79
C ARG A 62 -0.49 7.04 -4.21
N ALA A 63 -1.72 7.08 -4.72
CA ALA A 63 -2.00 7.48 -6.08
C ALA A 63 -3.37 8.15 -6.20
N PHE A 64 -3.61 8.84 -7.31
CA PHE A 64 -4.94 9.26 -7.73
C PHE A 64 -5.38 8.41 -8.94
N THR A 65 -6.68 8.15 -9.09
CA THR A 65 -7.24 7.56 -10.31
C THR A 65 -7.48 8.62 -11.39
N ASP A 66 -7.89 8.21 -12.60
CA ASP A 66 -8.36 9.14 -13.63
C ASP A 66 -9.60 9.95 -13.15
N ASP A 67 -10.39 9.41 -12.21
CA ASP A 67 -11.55 10.06 -11.59
C ASP A 67 -11.16 10.98 -10.40
N GLU A 68 -9.87 11.30 -10.25
CA GLU A 68 -9.30 12.10 -9.17
C GLU A 68 -9.52 11.52 -7.75
N GLU A 69 -9.91 10.25 -7.64
CA GLU A 69 -10.05 9.59 -6.33
C GLU A 69 -8.68 9.32 -5.72
N LYS A 70 -8.45 9.82 -4.50
CA LYS A 70 -7.28 9.48 -3.69
C LYS A 70 -7.36 8.03 -3.26
N ILE A 71 -6.36 7.23 -3.64
CA ILE A 71 -6.27 5.83 -3.27
C ILE A 71 -4.91 5.49 -2.67
N HIS A 72 -4.87 4.46 -1.84
CA HIS A 72 -3.63 3.83 -1.43
C HIS A 72 -3.73 2.31 -1.43
N PHE A 73 -2.63 1.63 -1.76
CA PHE A 73 -2.55 0.18 -1.76
C PHE A 73 -1.20 -0.32 -1.25
N TYR A 74 -1.20 -1.56 -0.76
CA TYR A 74 -0.01 -2.26 -0.28
C TYR A 74 0.51 -3.23 -1.33
N THR A 75 1.83 -3.34 -1.46
CA THR A 75 2.47 -4.34 -2.30
C THR A 75 3.72 -4.91 -1.66
N GLY A 76 3.88 -6.24 -1.75
CA GLY A 76 5.13 -6.95 -1.49
C GLY A 76 5.69 -7.63 -2.76
N SER A 77 5.16 -7.30 -3.94
CA SER A 77 5.64 -7.88 -5.20
C SER A 77 7.05 -7.38 -5.49
N THR A 78 8.04 -8.27 -5.49
CA THR A 78 9.46 -7.93 -5.71
C THR A 78 9.68 -7.11 -6.98
N VAL A 79 8.98 -7.46 -8.07
CA VAL A 79 9.04 -6.71 -9.34
C VAL A 79 8.49 -5.30 -9.18
N LEU A 80 7.36 -5.14 -8.49
CA LEU A 80 6.81 -3.81 -8.22
C LEU A 80 7.72 -3.00 -7.31
N LEU A 81 8.24 -3.59 -6.24
CA LEU A 81 9.15 -2.91 -5.32
C LEU A 81 10.37 -2.35 -6.06
N GLN A 82 10.97 -3.14 -6.96
CA GLN A 82 12.08 -2.66 -7.79
C GLN A 82 11.67 -1.50 -8.69
N GLN A 83 10.52 -1.58 -9.36
CA GLN A 83 10.02 -0.48 -10.20
C GLN A 83 9.68 0.77 -9.37
N LEU A 84 9.08 0.60 -8.20
CA LEU A 84 8.75 1.68 -7.27
C LEU A 84 10.02 2.41 -6.79
N ARG A 85 11.12 1.70 -6.54
CA ARG A 85 12.42 2.30 -6.19
C ARG A 85 12.95 3.18 -7.33
N THR A 86 12.76 2.79 -8.58
CA THR A 86 13.21 3.60 -9.73
C THR A 86 12.44 4.92 -9.85
N ILE A 87 11.14 4.91 -9.54
CA ILE A 87 10.31 6.12 -9.62
C ILE A 87 10.39 6.97 -8.36
N LYS A 88 10.78 6.39 -7.21
CA LYS A 88 10.87 7.10 -5.92
C LYS A 88 11.68 8.40 -6.01
N LYS A 89 12.82 8.38 -6.72
CA LYS A 89 13.66 9.57 -6.93
C LYS A 89 12.92 10.69 -7.69
N ALA A 90 12.02 10.34 -8.60
CA ALA A 90 11.19 11.32 -9.30
C ALA A 90 10.10 11.88 -8.36
N LEU A 91 9.50 11.03 -7.53
CA LEU A 91 8.50 11.44 -6.54
C LEU A 91 9.10 12.39 -5.49
N GLU A 92 10.32 12.12 -5.02
CA GLU A 92 11.07 12.98 -4.08
C GLU A 92 11.38 14.37 -4.68
N GLN A 93 11.35 14.51 -6.01
CA GLN A 93 11.46 15.79 -6.73
C GLN A 93 10.11 16.49 -6.93
N GLY A 94 9.03 15.99 -6.33
CA GLY A 94 7.67 16.51 -6.50
C GLY A 94 7.03 16.15 -7.84
N LYS A 95 7.57 15.18 -8.60
CA LYS A 95 6.96 14.71 -9.85
C LYS A 95 5.89 13.66 -9.55
N VAL A 96 4.87 13.62 -10.40
CA VAL A 96 3.84 12.58 -10.40
C VAL A 96 4.14 11.60 -11.53
N VAL A 97 3.98 10.30 -11.27
CA VAL A 97 4.24 9.25 -12.25
C VAL A 97 2.93 8.58 -12.66
N ARG A 98 2.57 8.75 -13.94
CA ARG A 98 1.46 8.01 -14.56
C ARG A 98 1.91 6.57 -14.81
N ALA A 99 1.11 5.60 -14.36
CA ALA A 99 1.37 4.19 -14.58
C ALA A 99 0.08 3.38 -14.67
N VAL A 100 0.18 2.19 -15.28
CA VAL A 100 -0.85 1.15 -15.27
C VAL A 100 -0.27 -0.09 -14.61
N ILE A 101 -0.95 -0.62 -13.59
CA ILE A 101 -0.57 -1.89 -12.97
C ILE A 101 -1.15 -3.03 -13.80
N ARG A 102 -0.29 -3.94 -14.27
CA ARG A 102 -0.72 -5.15 -14.98
C ARG A 102 -0.28 -6.39 -14.25
N ARG A 103 -1.14 -7.41 -14.26
CA ARG A 103 -0.78 -8.77 -13.87
C ARG A 103 -0.23 -9.51 -15.09
N ARG A 104 0.99 -10.04 -15.00
CA ARG A 104 1.61 -10.89 -16.03
C ARG A 104 1.58 -12.34 -15.58
N LYS A 105 1.41 -13.25 -16.54
CA LYS A 105 1.68 -14.68 -16.33
C LYS A 105 3.21 -14.85 -16.27
N GLY A 106 3.73 -15.41 -15.17
CA GLY A 106 5.11 -15.84 -15.07
C GLY A 106 5.29 -17.27 -15.61
N ARG A 107 6.46 -17.85 -15.39
CA ARG A 107 6.68 -19.28 -15.67
C ARG A 107 5.86 -20.13 -14.68
N GLY A 108 4.97 -20.98 -15.20
CA GLY A 108 4.12 -21.86 -14.39
C GLY A 108 2.90 -21.15 -13.77
N LYS A 109 2.58 -21.48 -12.51
CA LYS A 109 1.39 -20.97 -11.80
C LYS A 109 1.58 -19.56 -11.20
N PHE A 110 2.80 -19.03 -11.21
CA PHE A 110 3.12 -17.77 -10.54
C PHE A 110 2.91 -16.58 -11.49
N GLY A 111 2.01 -15.67 -11.14
CA GLY A 111 1.86 -14.37 -11.80
C GLY A 111 2.53 -13.28 -10.99
N TYR A 112 2.97 -12.20 -11.65
CA TYR A 112 3.56 -11.04 -10.98
C TYR A 112 2.90 -9.75 -11.46
N TYR A 113 2.95 -8.71 -10.61
CA TYR A 113 2.47 -7.38 -10.95
C TYR A 113 3.62 -6.53 -11.49
N THR A 114 3.32 -5.65 -12.45
CA THR A 114 4.29 -4.71 -13.03
C THR A 114 3.64 -3.38 -13.34
N LEU A 115 4.39 -2.29 -13.16
CA LEU A 115 4.06 -0.95 -13.64
C LEU A 115 4.44 -0.82 -15.11
N LYS A 116 3.52 -0.28 -15.90
CA LYS A 116 3.76 0.21 -17.27
C LYS A 116 3.52 1.71 -17.33
N GLY A 117 4.52 2.45 -17.78
CA GLY A 117 4.38 3.86 -18.20
C GLY A 117 3.85 3.96 -19.62
#